data_AF-A0A0Q6D7R0-F1
#
_entry.id   AF-A0A0Q6D7R0-F1
#
_cell.length_a   1.000
_cell.length_b   1.000
_cell.length_c   1.000
_cell.angle_alpha   90.00
_cell.angle_beta   90.00
_cell.angle_gamma   90.00
#
_symmetry.space_group_name_H-M   'P 1'
#
loop_
_entity.id
_entity.type
_entity.pdbx_description
1 polymer ?
#
loop_
_entity_poly.entity_id
_entity_poly.type
_entity_poly.pdbx_seq_one_letter_code
_entity_poly.pdbx_strand_id
1 'polypeptide(L)'
;MPQQRSTFDDILIQTEERAARAPLAKRKWLTFDNVFISFSISFSIGFLVFAYCVSLIDPEYFNRRVLATMRPAEVDTVRTGSVEAEQALMASAMPAPRIVRARDPVPADYQIITVFDREAILATEDELMRVKVGSVAPGLGQILAIDQTEKGLVVRTAEATLRSDEN
;
A
#
# COMPACT_ATOMS: atom_id res chain seq x y z
N MET A 1 -71.15 21.77 11.72
CA MET A 1 -69.93 22.52 12.10
C MET A 1 -70.31 23.54 13.18
N PRO A 2 -69.46 23.86 14.16
CA PRO A 2 -68.14 23.27 14.46
C PRO A 2 -68.33 21.83 15.04
N GLN A 3 -67.43 21.17 15.80
CA GLN A 3 -66.11 21.52 16.33
C GLN A 3 -65.20 20.28 16.44
N GLN A 4 -63.88 20.45 16.26
CA GLN A 4 -62.86 19.43 16.51
C GLN A 4 -61.59 20.14 17.01
N ARG A 5 -61.48 20.34 18.34
CA ARG A 5 -60.42 21.17 18.95
C ARG A 5 -59.82 20.65 20.27
N SER A 6 -60.22 19.49 20.78
CA SER A 6 -59.64 18.92 22.02
C SER A 6 -58.39 18.06 21.78
N THR A 7 -58.20 17.53 20.58
CA THR A 7 -57.27 16.42 20.33
C THR A 7 -55.78 16.76 20.52
N PHE A 8 -55.38 18.03 20.40
CA PHE A 8 -53.96 18.40 20.43
C PHE A 8 -53.44 18.65 21.86
N ASP A 9 -54.23 19.33 22.70
CA ASP A 9 -53.85 19.59 24.10
C ASP A 9 -53.80 18.28 24.91
N ASP A 10 -54.74 17.35 24.66
CA ASP A 10 -54.74 16.01 25.24
C ASP A 10 -53.45 15.21 24.89
N ILE A 11 -52.94 15.36 23.65
CA ILE A 11 -51.67 14.74 23.24
C ILE A 11 -50.50 15.40 23.95
N LEU A 12 -50.49 16.73 24.07
CA LEU A 12 -49.40 17.47 24.71
C LEU A 12 -49.25 17.06 26.18
N ILE A 13 -50.37 17.02 26.92
CA ILE A 13 -50.44 16.57 28.32
C ILE A 13 -49.98 15.11 28.44
N GLN A 14 -50.40 14.21 27.53
CA GLN A 14 -49.91 12.82 27.53
C GLN A 14 -48.39 12.71 27.26
N THR A 15 -47.81 13.58 26.42
CA THR A 15 -46.36 13.60 26.22
C THR A 15 -45.60 14.14 27.43
N GLU A 16 -46.11 15.16 28.11
CA GLU A 16 -45.49 15.67 29.34
C GLU A 16 -45.59 14.66 30.50
N GLU A 17 -46.74 13.99 30.69
CA GLU A 17 -46.85 12.91 31.68
C GLU A 17 -45.90 11.74 31.38
N ARG A 18 -45.73 11.37 30.11
CA ARG A 18 -44.77 10.31 29.71
C ARG A 18 -43.32 10.73 29.91
N ALA A 19 -42.98 11.99 29.64
CA ALA A 19 -41.65 12.52 29.91
C ALA A 19 -41.35 12.57 31.42
N ALA A 20 -42.30 13.01 32.25
CA ALA A 20 -42.16 13.07 33.70
C ALA A 20 -42.13 11.68 34.37
N ARG A 21 -42.80 10.67 33.78
CA ARG A 21 -42.80 9.29 34.27
C ARG A 21 -41.71 8.39 33.68
N ALA A 22 -40.90 8.87 32.72
CA ALA A 22 -39.70 8.16 32.30
C ALA A 22 -38.70 8.16 33.47
N PRO A 23 -38.41 7.01 34.12
CA PRO A 23 -37.41 7.00 35.16
C PRO A 23 -36.06 7.27 34.49
N LEU A 24 -35.51 8.48 34.71
CA LEU A 24 -34.11 8.79 34.41
C LEU A 24 -33.27 7.68 35.05
N ALA A 25 -32.81 6.75 34.20
CA ALA A 25 -32.32 5.47 34.67
C ALA A 25 -31.20 5.71 35.67
N LYS A 26 -31.41 5.31 36.94
CA LYS A 26 -30.49 5.57 38.03
C LYS A 26 -29.11 5.03 37.65
N ARG A 27 -28.24 5.95 37.24
CA ARG A 27 -26.96 5.70 36.59
C ARG A 27 -26.03 4.99 37.57
N LYS A 28 -26.10 3.66 37.61
CA LYS A 28 -25.15 2.80 38.34
C LYS A 28 -23.78 2.98 37.69
N TRP A 29 -23.02 3.92 38.24
CA TRP A 29 -21.87 4.55 37.60
C TRP A 29 -20.59 3.70 37.61
N LEU A 30 -20.65 2.48 38.18
CA LEU A 30 -19.66 1.43 38.01
C LEU A 30 -20.33 0.16 37.45
N THR A 31 -20.54 0.12 36.13
CA THR A 31 -20.54 -1.16 35.42
C THR A 31 -19.10 -1.66 35.33
N PHE A 32 -18.90 -2.97 35.50
CA PHE A 32 -17.59 -3.62 35.38
C PHE A 32 -16.90 -3.24 34.06
N ASP A 33 -17.69 -3.16 32.98
CA ASP A 33 -17.26 -2.78 31.63
C ASP A 33 -16.57 -1.41 31.60
N ASN A 34 -17.08 -0.39 32.32
CA ASN A 34 -16.46 0.94 32.34
C ASN A 34 -15.08 0.91 33.04
N VAL A 35 -14.94 0.11 34.10
CA VAL A 35 -13.67 -0.09 34.80
C VAL A 35 -12.69 -0.84 33.91
N PHE A 36 -13.16 -1.89 33.22
CA PHE A 36 -12.37 -2.68 32.28
C PHE A 36 -11.89 -1.87 31.07
N ILE A 37 -12.78 -1.07 30.47
CA ILE A 37 -12.46 -0.15 29.36
C ILE A 37 -11.44 0.90 29.82
N SER A 38 -11.66 1.55 30.97
CA SER A 38 -10.72 2.54 31.53
C SER A 38 -9.34 1.93 31.82
N PHE A 39 -9.31 0.71 32.38
CA PHE A 39 -8.08 -0.02 32.64
C PHE A 39 -7.34 -0.37 31.33
N SER A 40 -8.05 -0.89 30.32
CA SER A 40 -7.49 -1.21 29.00
C SER A 40 -6.90 0.01 28.30
N ILE A 41 -7.60 1.15 28.33
CA ILE A 41 -7.12 2.42 27.77
C ILE A 41 -5.89 2.91 28.53
N SER A 42 -5.94 2.94 29.87
CA SER A 42 -4.82 3.38 30.71
C SER A 42 -3.58 2.51 30.55
N PHE A 43 -3.76 1.19 30.43
CA PHE A 43 -2.70 0.23 30.16
C PHE A 43 -2.09 0.44 28.76
N SER A 44 -2.93 0.66 27.75
CA SER A 44 -2.48 0.92 26.37
C SER A 44 -1.66 2.21 26.27
N ILE A 45 -2.12 3.30 26.91
CA ILE A 45 -1.38 4.57 26.98
C ILE A 45 -0.05 4.38 27.73
N GLY A 46 -0.07 3.71 28.88
CA GLY A 46 1.14 3.43 29.66
C GLY A 46 2.17 2.60 28.89
N PHE A 47 1.74 1.57 28.17
CA PHE A 47 2.59 0.77 27.29
C PHE A 47 3.21 1.62 26.16
N LEU A 48 2.41 2.50 25.54
CA LEU A 48 2.87 3.33 24.42
C LEU A 48 3.88 4.40 24.88
N VAL A 49 3.65 5.04 26.04
CA VAL A 49 4.62 5.94 26.67
C VAL A 49 5.89 5.19 27.07
N PHE A 50 5.78 3.99 27.64
CA PHE A 50 6.94 3.16 27.97
C PHE A 50 7.77 2.79 26.72
N ALA A 51 7.13 2.32 25.66
CA ALA A 51 7.79 1.98 24.40
C ALA A 51 8.47 3.19 23.75
N TYR A 52 7.83 4.37 23.84
CA TYR A 52 8.42 5.63 23.38
C TYR A 52 9.67 6.03 24.18
N CYS A 53 9.62 5.98 25.52
CA CYS A 53 10.78 6.23 26.36
C CYS A 53 11.93 5.26 26.09
N VAL A 54 11.64 3.97 25.91
CA VAL A 54 12.65 2.96 25.53
C VAL A 54 13.27 3.29 24.18
N SER A 55 12.48 3.66 23.17
CA SER A 55 12.95 4.04 21.84
C SER A 55 13.87 5.29 21.84
N LEU A 56 13.67 6.21 22.79
CA LEU A 56 14.56 7.37 22.97
C LEU A 56 15.87 7.05 23.70
N ILE A 57 15.87 6.06 24.60
CA ILE A 57 17.05 5.69 25.41
C ILE A 57 17.92 4.67 24.67
N ASP A 58 17.31 3.70 23.99
CA ASP A 58 17.98 2.67 23.19
C ASP A 58 17.15 2.39 21.92
N PRO A 59 17.46 3.04 20.79
CA PRO A 59 16.73 2.85 19.54
C PRO A 59 16.95 1.45 18.92
N GLU A 60 17.99 0.71 19.33
CA GLU A 60 18.22 -0.67 18.89
C GLU A 60 17.49 -1.71 19.74
N TYR A 61 16.94 -1.34 20.90
CA TYR A 61 16.37 -2.28 21.88
C TYR A 61 15.39 -3.28 21.24
N PHE A 62 14.46 -2.80 20.42
CA PHE A 62 13.48 -3.63 19.75
C PHE A 62 14.11 -4.53 18.67
N ASN A 63 15.04 -4.01 17.86
CA ASN A 63 15.77 -4.80 16.87
C ASN A 63 16.56 -5.92 17.54
N ARG A 64 17.26 -5.63 18.64
CA ARG A 64 18.02 -6.62 19.42
C ARG A 64 17.12 -7.67 20.05
N ARG A 65 15.96 -7.28 20.60
CA ARG A 65 14.93 -8.20 21.11
C ARG A 65 14.38 -9.11 20.01
N VAL A 66 14.06 -8.56 18.84
CA VAL A 66 13.55 -9.31 17.68
C VAL A 66 14.59 -10.30 17.17
N LEU A 67 15.82 -9.86 16.92
CA LEU A 67 16.93 -10.72 16.48
C LEU A 67 17.26 -11.83 17.49
N ALA A 68 17.15 -11.55 18.80
CA ALA A 68 17.34 -12.57 19.84
C ALA A 68 16.17 -13.59 19.94
N THR A 69 14.99 -13.25 19.42
CA THR A 69 13.83 -14.17 19.36
C THR A 69 13.69 -14.91 18.04
N MET A 70 14.34 -14.44 16.97
CA MET A 70 14.54 -15.25 15.78
C MET A 70 15.39 -16.46 16.19
N ARG A 71 14.86 -17.68 15.99
CA ARG A 71 15.75 -18.85 15.94
C ARG A 71 16.79 -18.57 14.86
N PRO A 72 18.06 -18.95 15.03
CA PRO A 72 18.94 -19.04 13.89
C PRO A 72 18.24 -19.97 12.90
N ALA A 73 17.80 -19.42 11.77
CA ALA A 73 17.39 -20.23 10.66
C ALA A 73 18.57 -21.16 10.33
N GLU A 74 18.25 -22.32 9.78
CA GLU A 74 19.25 -23.17 9.15
C GLU A 74 19.70 -22.47 7.85
N VAL A 75 20.47 -21.38 8.04
CA VAL A 75 21.06 -20.58 6.99
C VAL A 75 22.13 -21.47 6.37
N ASP A 76 21.73 -22.15 5.31
CA ASP A 76 22.64 -22.93 4.48
C ASP A 76 23.86 -22.06 4.19
N THR A 77 25.02 -22.47 4.69
CA THR A 77 26.22 -21.64 4.67
C THR A 77 26.68 -21.51 3.24
N VAL A 78 26.22 -20.47 2.55
CA VAL A 78 26.61 -20.14 1.18
C VAL A 78 28.09 -19.85 1.18
N ARG A 79 28.87 -20.91 0.93
CA ARG A 79 30.32 -20.87 0.79
C ARG A 79 30.66 -20.25 -0.56
N THR A 80 30.49 -18.93 -0.66
CA THR A 80 31.08 -18.12 -1.72
C THR A 80 32.59 -18.20 -1.60
N GLY A 81 33.18 -19.19 -2.25
CA GLY A 81 34.59 -19.13 -2.61
C GLY A 81 34.79 -17.86 -3.44
N SER A 82 35.65 -16.97 -2.97
CA SER A 82 36.11 -15.84 -3.76
C SER A 82 36.95 -16.36 -4.93
N VAL A 83 36.29 -16.71 -6.03
CA VAL A 83 36.97 -16.72 -7.33
C VAL A 83 37.44 -15.30 -7.57
N GLU A 84 38.75 -15.14 -7.82
CA GLU A 84 39.32 -13.85 -8.17
C GLU A 84 38.55 -13.28 -9.37
N ALA A 85 38.26 -11.97 -9.35
CA ALA A 85 37.37 -11.35 -10.35
C ALA A 85 37.86 -11.56 -11.81
N GLU A 86 39.15 -11.80 -11.97
CA GLU A 86 39.81 -12.14 -13.24
C GLU A 86 39.40 -13.52 -13.78
N GLN A 87 39.15 -14.51 -12.91
CA GLN A 87 38.57 -15.80 -13.30
C GLN A 87 37.06 -15.74 -13.48
N ALA A 88 36.35 -14.80 -12.84
CA ALA A 88 34.94 -14.55 -13.11
C ALA A 88 34.69 -13.93 -14.50
N LEU A 89 35.68 -13.25 -15.09
CA LEU A 89 35.66 -12.78 -16.48
C LEU A 89 35.93 -13.89 -17.51
N MET A 90 36.63 -14.96 -17.12
CA MET A 90 36.87 -16.14 -17.97
C MET A 90 35.87 -17.27 -17.76
N ALA A 91 35.21 -17.32 -16.60
CA ALA A 91 34.09 -18.22 -16.36
C ALA A 91 32.94 -17.84 -17.31
N SER A 92 32.59 -18.78 -18.20
CA SER A 92 31.48 -18.61 -19.15
C SER A 92 30.24 -18.10 -18.41
N ALA A 93 29.84 -16.85 -18.71
CA ALA A 93 28.76 -16.18 -18.01
C ALA A 93 27.51 -17.09 -18.04
N MET A 94 26.97 -17.40 -16.86
CA MET A 94 25.80 -18.29 -16.76
C MET A 94 24.71 -17.75 -17.70
N PRO A 95 24.20 -18.59 -18.63
CA PRO A 95 23.30 -18.10 -19.66
C PRO A 95 22.04 -17.54 -19.01
N ALA A 96 21.84 -16.23 -19.14
CA ALA A 96 20.67 -15.56 -18.62
C ALA A 96 19.40 -16.21 -19.21
N PRO A 97 18.33 -16.41 -18.42
CA PRO A 97 17.09 -17.00 -18.91
C PRO A 97 16.54 -16.14 -20.06
N ARG A 98 16.65 -16.64 -21.28
CA ARG A 98 16.17 -15.95 -22.48
C ARG A 98 14.65 -16.09 -22.52
N ILE A 99 13.94 -14.97 -22.42
CA ILE A 99 12.50 -14.91 -22.68
C ILE A 99 12.29 -15.30 -24.15
N VAL A 100 11.72 -16.48 -24.39
CA VAL A 100 11.35 -16.95 -25.72
C VAL A 100 9.93 -16.50 -26.00
N ARG A 101 9.75 -15.57 -26.95
CA ARG A 101 8.44 -15.09 -27.39
C ARG A 101 7.96 -15.91 -28.58
N ALA A 102 6.64 -16.10 -28.70
CA ALA A 102 6.03 -16.78 -29.85
C ALA A 102 5.97 -15.88 -31.10
N ARG A 103 5.83 -14.57 -30.91
CA ARG A 103 5.95 -13.50 -31.91
C ARG A 103 6.78 -12.36 -31.31
N ASP A 104 7.51 -11.62 -32.13
CA ASP A 104 8.02 -10.32 -31.71
C ASP A 104 6.83 -9.34 -31.60
N PRO A 105 6.69 -8.59 -30.50
CA PRO A 105 5.58 -7.66 -30.31
C PRO A 105 5.71 -6.47 -31.25
N VAL A 106 4.59 -5.98 -31.75
CA VAL A 106 4.48 -4.85 -32.69
C VAL A 106 4.15 -3.59 -31.88
N PRO A 107 4.53 -2.36 -32.31
CA PRO A 107 4.19 -1.13 -31.57
C PRO A 107 2.71 -0.96 -31.20
N ALA A 108 1.78 -1.58 -31.94
CA ALA A 108 0.35 -1.56 -31.65
C ALA A 108 -0.07 -2.49 -30.49
N ASP A 109 0.74 -3.50 -30.14
CA ASP A 109 0.49 -4.41 -29.01
C ASP A 109 0.85 -3.75 -27.65
N TYR A 110 1.46 -2.56 -27.65
CA TYR A 110 1.99 -1.89 -26.46
C TYR A 110 1.05 -0.80 -25.90
N GLN A 111 0.63 -0.96 -24.64
CA GLN A 111 -0.09 0.05 -23.88
C GLN A 111 0.79 0.66 -22.78
N ILE A 112 0.73 1.99 -22.61
CA ILE A 112 1.40 2.67 -21.48
C ILE A 112 0.48 2.59 -20.26
N ILE A 113 0.90 1.94 -19.19
CA ILE A 113 0.13 1.88 -17.93
C ILE A 113 0.44 3.10 -17.05
N THR A 114 1.72 3.43 -16.89
CA THR A 114 2.15 4.52 -16.01
C THR A 114 3.54 5.01 -16.39
N VAL A 115 3.82 6.28 -16.07
CA VAL A 115 5.11 6.94 -16.20
C VAL A 115 5.49 7.49 -14.84
N PHE A 116 6.75 7.30 -14.43
CA PHE A 116 7.31 7.80 -13.18
C PHE A 116 8.70 8.38 -13.43
N ASP A 117 8.84 9.70 -13.23
CA ASP A 117 10.05 10.52 -13.48
C ASP A 117 10.62 10.37 -14.90
N ARG A 118 11.31 9.26 -15.21
CA ARG A 118 11.92 8.94 -16.52
C ARG A 118 11.84 7.45 -16.87
N GLU A 119 10.95 6.72 -16.22
CA GLU A 119 10.68 5.30 -16.45
C GLU A 119 9.20 5.11 -16.77
N ALA A 120 8.89 4.18 -17.67
CA ALA A 120 7.53 3.84 -18.06
C ALA A 120 7.30 2.34 -17.84
N ILE A 121 6.08 1.98 -17.44
CA ILE A 121 5.62 0.59 -17.48
C ILE A 121 4.77 0.43 -18.73
N LEU A 122 5.28 -0.35 -19.67
CA LEU A 122 4.57 -0.79 -20.86
C LEU A 122 3.98 -2.17 -20.60
N ALA A 123 2.74 -2.37 -21.01
CA ALA A 123 2.11 -3.69 -21.09
C ALA A 123 1.99 -4.13 -22.53
N THR A 124 2.10 -5.44 -22.72
CA THR A 124 1.52 -6.18 -23.85
C THR A 124 0.42 -7.09 -23.31
N GLU A 125 -0.18 -7.92 -24.17
CA GLU A 125 -1.15 -8.94 -23.74
C GLU A 125 -0.58 -9.92 -22.69
N ASP A 126 0.71 -10.28 -22.80
CA ASP A 126 1.34 -11.36 -22.02
C ASP A 126 2.42 -10.87 -21.01
N GLU A 127 3.07 -9.72 -21.25
CA GLU A 127 4.18 -9.24 -20.41
C GLU A 127 4.08 -7.76 -20.00
N LEU A 128 4.52 -7.49 -18.76
CA LEU A 128 4.72 -6.15 -18.20
C LEU A 128 6.22 -5.81 -18.23
N MET A 129 6.57 -4.71 -18.89
CA MET A 129 7.94 -4.29 -19.13
C MET A 129 8.19 -2.90 -18.52
N ARG A 130 9.11 -2.79 -17.57
CA ARG A 130 9.63 -1.49 -17.12
C ARG A 130 10.75 -1.03 -18.05
N VAL A 131 10.54 0.09 -18.74
CA VAL A 131 11.50 0.69 -19.68
C VAL A 131 11.98 2.04 -19.17
N LYS A 132 13.19 2.43 -19.59
CA LYS A 132 13.84 3.70 -19.23
C LYS A 132 14.39 4.38 -20.48
N VAL A 133 14.51 5.70 -20.47
CA VAL A 133 15.23 6.42 -21.53
C VAL A 133 16.63 5.81 -21.74
N GLY A 134 16.97 5.50 -22.99
CA GLY A 134 18.21 4.82 -23.39
C GLY A 134 18.13 3.27 -23.44
N SER A 135 17.15 2.65 -22.80
CA SER A 135 16.93 1.18 -22.89
C SER A 135 16.36 0.77 -24.26
N VAL A 136 16.46 -0.51 -24.61
CA VAL A 136 15.89 -1.07 -25.85
C VAL A 136 14.69 -1.94 -25.50
N ALA A 137 13.55 -1.67 -26.12
CA ALA A 137 12.34 -2.48 -26.02
C ALA A 137 12.16 -3.31 -27.31
N PRO A 138 11.71 -4.58 -27.22
CA PRO A 138 11.41 -5.41 -28.38
C PRO A 138 10.39 -4.73 -29.30
N GLY A 139 10.62 -4.74 -30.62
CA GLY A 139 9.71 -4.18 -31.63
C GLY A 139 9.41 -2.67 -31.56
N LEU A 140 9.99 -1.96 -30.59
CA LEU A 140 9.92 -0.51 -30.43
C LEU A 140 11.30 0.17 -30.64
N GLY A 141 12.38 -0.60 -30.56
CA GLY A 141 13.75 -0.10 -30.62
C GLY A 141 14.17 0.64 -29.34
N GLN A 142 15.11 1.58 -29.47
CA GLN A 142 15.62 2.35 -28.33
C GLN A 142 14.59 3.38 -27.84
N ILE A 143 14.38 3.48 -26.52
CA ILE A 143 13.55 4.53 -25.92
C ILE A 143 14.33 5.85 -25.93
N LEU A 144 13.81 6.86 -26.63
CA LEU A 144 14.45 8.17 -26.83
C LEU A 144 13.98 9.20 -25.80
N ALA A 145 12.68 9.21 -25.48
CA ALA A 145 12.08 10.08 -24.47
C ALA A 145 10.84 9.42 -23.85
N ILE A 146 10.58 9.77 -22.59
CA ILE A 146 9.37 9.41 -21.85
C ILE A 146 8.86 10.71 -21.25
N ASP A 147 7.72 11.19 -21.73
CA ASP A 147 7.15 12.49 -21.38
C ASP A 147 5.73 12.29 -20.82
N GLN A 148 5.41 13.01 -19.74
CA GLN A 148 4.03 13.15 -19.25
C GLN A 148 3.50 14.51 -19.68
N THR A 149 2.37 14.53 -20.40
CA THR A 149 1.76 15.75 -20.93
C THR A 149 0.35 15.94 -20.34
N GLU A 150 -0.19 17.15 -20.43
CA GLU A 150 -1.58 17.46 -20.02
C GLU A 150 -2.66 16.65 -20.77
N LYS A 151 -2.28 15.94 -21.85
CA LYS A 151 -3.17 15.10 -22.66
C LYS A 151 -2.95 13.60 -22.44
N GLY A 152 -2.09 13.23 -21.50
CA GLY A 152 -1.74 11.85 -21.18
C GLY A 152 -0.25 11.52 -21.41
N LEU A 153 0.02 10.21 -21.48
CA LEU A 153 1.37 9.65 -21.43
C LEU A 153 1.95 9.48 -22.84
N VAL A 154 3.21 9.89 -23.05
CA VAL A 154 3.89 9.80 -24.35
C VAL A 154 5.24 9.10 -24.20
N VAL A 155 5.45 8.02 -24.96
CA VAL A 155 6.74 7.31 -25.01
C VAL A 155 7.24 7.35 -26.45
N ARG A 156 8.38 8.01 -26.66
CA ARG A 156 9.02 8.17 -27.98
C ARG A 156 10.16 7.17 -28.09
N THR A 157 10.12 6.32 -29.10
CA THR A 157 11.12 5.28 -29.36
C THR A 157 11.73 5.50 -30.75
N ALA A 158 12.75 4.71 -31.10
CA ALA A 158 13.41 4.79 -32.40
C ALA A 158 12.46 4.42 -33.56
N GLU A 159 11.52 3.50 -33.32
CA GLU A 159 10.65 2.93 -34.35
C GLU A 159 9.19 3.42 -34.25
N ALA A 160 8.76 3.97 -33.10
CA ALA A 160 7.39 4.40 -32.88
C ALA A 160 7.27 5.59 -31.91
N THR A 161 6.05 6.13 -31.78
CA THR A 161 5.68 7.03 -30.68
C THR A 161 4.33 6.58 -30.13
N LEU A 162 4.36 6.03 -28.92
CA LEU A 162 3.16 5.61 -28.20
C LEU A 162 2.53 6.82 -27.51
N ARG A 163 1.21 6.89 -27.53
CA ARG A 163 0.41 7.87 -26.79
C ARG A 163 -0.73 7.15 -26.10
N SER A 164 -0.94 7.44 -24.82
CA SER A 164 -2.16 7.10 -24.11
C SER A 164 -2.97 8.39 -24.00
N ASP A 165 -4.00 8.52 -24.81
CA ASP A 165 -4.99 9.60 -24.66
C ASP A 165 -5.88 9.26 -23.46
N GLU A 166 -5.99 10.18 -22.50
CA GLU A 166 -6.91 10.07 -21.35
C GLU A 166 -8.30 10.58 -21.78
N ASN A 167 -9.34 9.77 -21.55
CA ASN A 167 -10.73 10.05 -21.95
C ASN A 167 -11.73 9.71 -20.84
#